data_AF-A0A6I1KI29-F1
#
_entry.id   AF-A0A6I1KI29-F1
#
_cell.length_a   1.000
_cell.length_b   1.000
_cell.length_c   1.000
_cell.angle_alpha   90.00
_cell.angle_beta   90.00
_cell.angle_gamma   90.00
#
_symmetry.space_group_name_H-M   'P 1'
#
loop_
_entity.id
_entity.type
_entity.pdbx_description
1 polymer ?
#
loop_
_entity_poly.entity_id
_entity_poly.type
_entity_poly.pdbx_seq_one_letter_code
_entity_poly.pdbx_strand_id
1 'polypeptide(L)'
;MEFQELRDKLTAPWFKRIPWRLIGEIALVVILLLAASSAWYNWRKPAQTITRTEYQTLRVEEPVEKIKLVKVPGPTQIVTIEKKAVADKLDMPWLLDAGQPAPVQGKPEELQAVANVDIPKTNSGVSAVAVTNTTTGKTDIVVKEKPLSLFGFPNDIRLMVRYGLSSKCGQKGNLSGQWDFFRIGKLNIGAYADVSTEPEATATVAISYDF
;
A
#
# COMPACT_ATOMS: atom_id res chain seq x y z
N MET A 1 -2.06 58.98 -28.23
CA MET A 1 -2.14 57.88 -29.22
C MET A 1 -1.21 56.72 -28.90
N GLU A 2 -0.05 56.93 -28.25
CA GLU A 2 0.92 55.86 -27.95
C GLU A 2 0.43 54.73 -27.02
N PHE A 3 -0.50 54.99 -26.09
CA PHE A 3 -0.88 53.97 -25.09
C PHE A 3 -1.74 52.83 -25.66
N GLN A 4 -2.51 53.07 -26.73
CA GLN A 4 -3.29 52.01 -27.38
C GLN A 4 -2.41 51.08 -28.23
N GLU A 5 -1.37 51.62 -28.87
CA GLU A 5 -0.45 50.83 -29.69
C GLU A 5 0.39 49.85 -28.84
N LEU A 6 0.77 50.26 -27.63
CA LEU A 6 1.45 49.42 -26.64
C LEU A 6 0.54 48.31 -26.11
N ARG A 7 -0.74 48.61 -25.88
CA ARG A 7 -1.73 47.62 -25.44
C ARG A 7 -2.01 46.57 -26.52
N ASP A 8 -2.08 46.96 -27.79
CA ASP A 8 -2.32 46.03 -28.90
C ASP A 8 -1.09 45.15 -29.18
N LYS A 9 0.13 45.68 -29.02
CA LYS A 9 1.37 44.88 -29.11
C LYS A 9 1.51 43.87 -27.96
N LEU A 10 1.03 44.19 -26.75
CA LEU A 10 1.06 43.29 -25.59
C LEU A 10 -0.05 42.24 -25.61
N THR A 11 -1.18 42.52 -26.27
CA THR A 11 -2.33 41.60 -26.37
C THR A 11 -2.33 40.76 -27.64
N ALA A 12 -1.47 41.07 -28.62
CA ALA A 12 -1.23 40.18 -29.75
C ALA A 12 -0.79 38.80 -29.23
N PRO A 13 -1.53 37.72 -29.56
CA PRO A 13 -1.25 36.38 -29.01
C PRO A 13 0.02 35.83 -29.65
N TRP A 14 1.16 36.21 -29.08
CA TRP A 14 2.49 35.72 -29.45
C TRP A 14 2.58 34.19 -29.41
N PHE A 15 1.70 33.53 -28.65
CA PHE A 15 1.50 32.09 -28.63
C PHE A 15 1.10 31.45 -29.97
N LYS A 16 0.51 32.20 -30.93
CA LYS A 16 0.09 31.62 -32.23
C LYS A 16 1.26 31.22 -33.15
N ARG A 17 2.50 31.59 -32.83
CA ARG A 17 3.69 31.24 -33.64
C ARG A 17 4.49 30.06 -33.10
N ILE A 18 4.14 29.53 -31.93
CA ILE A 18 4.87 28.38 -31.37
C ILE A 18 4.35 27.11 -32.05
N PRO A 19 5.19 26.34 -32.76
CA PRO A 19 4.76 25.10 -33.38
C PRO A 19 4.33 24.11 -32.29
N TRP A 20 3.15 23.50 -32.44
CA TRP A 20 2.61 22.51 -31.49
C TRP A 20 3.58 21.37 -31.15
N ARG A 21 4.48 21.02 -32.10
CA ARG A 21 5.55 20.04 -31.87
C ARG A 21 6.48 20.44 -30.73
N LEU A 22 6.86 21.71 -30.65
CA LEU A 22 7.79 22.23 -29.66
C LEU A 22 7.13 22.31 -28.27
N ILE A 23 5.81 22.56 -28.21
CA ILE A 23 5.04 22.47 -26.96
C ILE A 23 5.02 21.02 -26.46
N GLY A 24 4.82 20.04 -27.35
CA GLY A 24 4.85 18.61 -26.99
C GLY A 24 6.21 18.14 -26.46
N GLU A 25 7.30 18.55 -27.12
CA GLU A 25 8.67 18.24 -26.68
C GLU A 25 8.97 18.85 -25.31
N ILE A 26 8.61 20.13 -25.09
CA ILE A 26 8.78 20.78 -23.79
C ILE A 26 7.98 20.05 -22.71
N ALA A 27 6.71 19.71 -22.97
CA ALA A 27 5.88 19.00 -22.01
C ALA A 27 6.48 17.64 -21.62
N LEU A 28 7.01 16.89 -22.60
CA LEU A 28 7.66 15.61 -22.35
C LEU A 28 8.94 15.75 -21.52
N VAL A 29 9.77 16.76 -21.80
CA VAL A 29 10.97 17.07 -21.02
C VAL A 29 10.62 17.46 -19.58
N VAL A 30 9.57 18.27 -19.39
CA VAL A 30 9.09 18.66 -18.06
C VAL A 30 8.60 17.45 -17.27
N ILE A 31 7.84 16.54 -17.90
CA ILE A 31 7.38 15.30 -17.27
C ILE A 31 8.58 14.41 -16.85
N LEU A 32 9.58 14.27 -17.72
CA LEU A 32 10.80 13.52 -17.41
C LEU A 32 11.59 14.14 -16.25
N LEU A 33 11.72 15.47 -16.19
CA LEU A 33 12.39 16.16 -15.10
C LEU A 33 11.64 16.02 -13.77
N LEU A 34 10.30 16.08 -13.79
CA LEU A 34 9.48 15.84 -12.60
C LEU A 34 9.62 14.40 -12.10
N ALA A 35 9.64 13.42 -13.01
CA ALA A 35 9.86 12.01 -12.67
C ALA A 35 11.27 11.78 -12.07
N ALA A 36 12.30 12.35 -12.67
CA ALA A 36 13.68 12.25 -12.17
C ALA A 36 13.86 12.93 -10.81
N SER A 37 13.26 14.13 -10.63
CA SER A 37 13.27 14.86 -9.35
C SER A 37 12.55 14.08 -8.25
N SER A 38 11.39 13.48 -8.58
CA SER A 38 10.65 12.60 -7.66
C SER A 38 11.46 11.36 -7.26
N ALA A 39 12.10 10.70 -8.24
CA ALA A 39 12.96 9.54 -7.98
C ALA A 39 14.15 9.89 -7.08
N TRP A 40 14.82 11.02 -7.35
CA TRP A 40 15.93 11.51 -6.53
C TRP A 40 15.49 11.86 -5.10
N TYR A 41 14.34 12.52 -4.96
CA TYR A 41 13.78 12.89 -3.66
C TYR A 41 13.40 11.65 -2.84
N ASN A 42 12.81 10.63 -3.46
CA ASN A 42 12.52 9.36 -2.80
C ASN A 42 13.79 8.63 -2.36
N TRP A 43 14.83 8.63 -3.19
CA TRP A 43 16.10 7.98 -2.86
C TRP A 43 16.77 8.60 -1.62
N ARG A 44 16.61 9.90 -1.40
CA ARG A 44 17.17 10.60 -0.23
C ARG A 44 16.34 10.53 1.04
N LYS A 45 15.07 10.11 0.99
CA LYS A 45 14.28 10.01 2.21
C LYS A 45 14.66 8.75 2.98
N PRO A 46 15.15 8.85 4.23
CA PRO A 46 15.18 7.67 5.10
C PRO A 46 13.74 7.15 5.17
N ALA A 47 13.56 5.83 5.03
CA ALA A 47 12.26 5.19 5.06
C ALA A 47 11.50 5.70 6.30
N GLN A 48 10.53 6.60 6.09
CA GLN A 48 9.76 7.15 7.18
C GLN A 48 8.82 6.04 7.63
N THR A 49 9.11 5.50 8.81
CA THR A 49 8.23 4.56 9.49
C THR A 49 6.97 5.32 9.87
N ILE A 50 5.96 5.31 8.99
CA ILE A 50 4.62 5.76 9.35
C ILE A 50 4.06 4.66 10.25
N THR A 51 4.38 4.74 11.53
CA THR A 51 3.79 3.88 12.55
C THR A 51 2.35 4.37 12.78
N ARG A 52 1.43 3.98 11.89
CA ARG A 52 0.00 4.02 12.23
C ARG A 52 -0.26 2.87 13.19
N THR A 53 -0.06 3.13 14.47
CA THR A 53 -0.59 2.31 15.55
C THR A 53 -2.08 2.60 15.70
N GLU A 54 -2.88 2.14 14.73
CA GLU A 54 -4.31 2.05 14.93
C GLU A 54 -4.58 0.69 15.59
N TYR A 55 -4.62 0.71 16.93
CA TYR A 55 -4.91 -0.48 17.72
C TYR A 55 -6.39 -0.83 17.55
N GLN A 56 -6.68 -1.78 16.66
CA GLN A 56 -7.99 -2.41 16.64
C GLN A 56 -8.10 -3.30 17.88
N THR A 57 -8.99 -2.93 18.80
CA THR A 57 -9.31 -3.75 19.96
C THR A 57 -10.04 -5.00 19.49
N LEU A 58 -9.30 -6.11 19.36
CA LEU A 58 -9.89 -7.42 19.15
C LEU A 58 -10.71 -7.75 20.40
N ARG A 59 -12.00 -8.05 20.20
CA ARG A 59 -12.86 -8.60 21.24
C ARG A 59 -12.25 -9.97 21.59
N VAL A 60 -11.63 -10.05 22.77
CA VAL A 60 -11.05 -11.30 23.27
C VAL A 60 -12.21 -12.29 23.38
N GLU A 61 -12.21 -13.30 22.51
CA GLU A 61 -13.12 -14.44 22.65
C GLU A 61 -12.90 -15.04 24.03
N GLU A 62 -13.99 -15.35 24.73
CA GLU A 62 -13.94 -15.86 26.09
C GLU A 62 -12.95 -17.05 26.18
N PRO A 63 -12.11 -17.09 27.21
CA PRO A 63 -11.14 -18.16 27.34
C PRO A 63 -11.88 -19.50 27.27
N VAL A 64 -11.42 -20.39 26.40
CA VAL A 64 -11.90 -21.77 26.32
C VAL A 64 -11.52 -22.45 27.64
N GLU A 65 -12.40 -22.30 28.64
CA GLU A 65 -12.28 -22.96 29.92
C GLU A 65 -12.27 -24.48 29.66
N LYS A 66 -11.17 -25.13 30.02
CA LYS A 66 -11.00 -26.59 30.12
C LYS A 66 -10.51 -27.32 28.87
N ILE A 67 -9.44 -26.83 28.25
CA ILE A 67 -8.56 -27.74 27.51
C ILE A 67 -7.66 -28.46 28.53
N LYS A 68 -7.80 -29.79 28.65
CA LYS A 68 -6.91 -30.61 29.49
C LYS A 68 -5.49 -30.52 28.93
N LEU A 69 -4.56 -30.03 29.74
CA LEU A 69 -3.13 -29.98 29.41
C LEU A 69 -2.59 -31.42 29.33
N VAL A 70 -2.27 -31.88 28.13
CA VAL A 70 -1.55 -33.14 27.92
C VAL A 70 -0.06 -32.83 27.93
N LYS A 71 0.69 -33.45 28.85
CA LYS A 71 2.16 -33.34 28.89
C LYS A 71 2.73 -34.17 27.74
N VAL A 72 3.15 -33.48 26.68
CA VAL A 72 3.90 -34.10 25.59
C VAL A 72 5.39 -34.10 25.99
N PRO A 73 6.10 -35.23 25.92
CA PRO A 73 7.55 -35.25 26.17
C PRO A 73 8.24 -34.30 25.19
N GLY A 74 8.95 -33.32 25.74
CA GLY A 74 9.61 -32.27 24.96
C GLY A 74 10.82 -32.80 24.17
N PRO A 75 11.18 -32.15 23.06
CA PRO A 75 12.39 -32.47 22.32
C PRO A 75 13.64 -32.28 23.19
N THR A 76 14.59 -33.21 23.07
CA THR A 76 15.84 -33.24 23.86
C THR A 76 16.78 -32.06 23.58
N GLN A 77 16.63 -31.40 22.44
CA GLN A 77 17.42 -30.25 22.04
C GLN A 77 16.58 -29.31 21.17
N ILE A 78 16.46 -28.05 21.58
CA ILE A 78 15.87 -27.01 20.76
C ILE A 78 17.04 -26.36 20.01
N VAL A 79 17.15 -26.62 18.71
CA VAL A 79 18.11 -25.93 17.85
C VAL A 79 17.49 -24.59 17.46
N THR A 80 18.13 -23.50 17.87
CA THR A 80 17.57 -22.16 17.73
C THR A 80 18.43 -21.32 16.82
N ILE A 81 17.78 -20.54 15.96
CA ILE A 81 18.46 -19.62 15.05
C ILE A 81 18.50 -18.26 15.74
N GLU A 82 19.68 -17.66 15.81
CA GLU A 82 19.85 -16.34 16.41
C GLU A 82 18.99 -15.30 15.71
N LYS A 83 18.30 -14.47 16.50
CA LYS A 83 17.43 -13.38 16.01
C LYS A 83 18.17 -12.41 15.09
N LYS A 84 19.47 -12.15 15.34
CA LYS A 84 20.33 -11.33 14.47
C LYS A 84 20.52 -11.96 13.09
N ALA A 85 20.86 -13.25 13.04
CA ALA A 85 21.03 -13.97 11.79
C ALA A 85 19.73 -14.00 10.95
N VAL A 86 18.57 -14.09 11.61
CA VAL A 86 17.27 -13.98 10.95
C VAL A 86 17.02 -12.57 10.42
N ALA A 87 17.30 -11.54 11.23
CA ALA A 87 17.13 -10.14 10.83
C ALA A 87 18.01 -9.77 9.63
N ASP A 88 19.26 -10.22 9.61
CA ASP A 88 20.21 -9.96 8.51
C ASP A 88 19.83 -10.73 7.24
N LYS A 89 19.41 -11.99 7.38
CA LYS A 89 19.03 -12.84 6.23
C LYS A 89 17.71 -12.42 5.58
N LEU A 90 16.79 -11.87 6.36
CA LEU A 90 15.45 -11.45 5.89
C LEU A 90 15.33 -9.94 5.66
N ASP A 91 16.40 -9.16 5.83
CA ASP A 91 16.42 -7.70 5.72
C ASP A 91 15.36 -7.02 6.63
N MET A 92 15.33 -7.42 7.91
CA MET A 92 14.36 -6.98 8.91
C MET A 92 15.04 -6.24 10.08
N PRO A 93 15.68 -5.07 9.86
CA PRO A 93 16.42 -4.34 10.91
C PRO A 93 15.52 -3.88 12.07
N TRP A 94 14.24 -3.64 11.80
CA TRP A 94 13.24 -3.27 12.79
C TRP A 94 12.99 -4.34 13.86
N LEU A 95 13.39 -5.59 13.62
CA LEU A 95 13.27 -6.67 14.58
C LEU A 95 14.27 -6.52 15.75
N LEU A 96 15.34 -5.75 15.55
CA LEU A 96 16.43 -5.51 16.51
C LEU A 96 16.30 -4.16 17.25
N ASP A 97 15.45 -3.24 16.77
CA ASP A 97 15.26 -1.93 17.38
C ASP A 97 14.56 -2.04 18.75
N ALA A 98 15.35 -1.94 19.83
CA ALA A 98 14.87 -1.93 21.21
C ALA A 98 14.19 -0.61 21.64
N GLY A 99 14.21 0.42 20.77
CA GLY A 99 13.76 1.78 21.08
C GLY A 99 12.32 2.13 20.69
N GLN A 100 11.65 1.30 19.89
CA GLN A 100 10.19 1.36 19.73
C GLN A 100 9.56 0.52 20.86
N PRO A 101 8.33 0.80 21.35
CA PRO A 101 7.68 -0.06 22.33
C PRO A 101 7.65 -1.47 21.75
N ALA A 102 8.58 -2.32 22.19
CA ALA A 102 8.77 -3.62 21.59
C ALA A 102 7.45 -4.36 21.80
N PRO A 103 6.76 -4.78 20.72
CA PRO A 103 5.49 -5.48 20.87
C PRO A 103 5.66 -6.81 21.64
N VAL A 104 6.90 -7.25 21.85
CA VAL A 104 7.27 -8.46 22.56
C VAL A 104 8.13 -8.10 23.78
N GLN A 105 7.62 -8.40 24.97
CA GLN A 105 8.36 -8.21 26.23
C GLN A 105 9.42 -9.29 26.39
N GLY A 106 10.69 -8.89 26.57
CA GLY A 106 11.80 -9.81 26.83
C GLY A 106 13.15 -9.25 26.40
N LYS A 107 14.24 -9.85 26.88
CA LYS A 107 15.57 -9.51 26.38
C LYS A 107 15.76 -10.07 24.96
N PRO A 108 16.53 -9.41 24.08
CA PRO A 108 16.72 -9.88 22.70
C PRO A 108 17.23 -11.32 22.58
N GLU A 109 18.02 -11.75 23.57
CA GLU A 109 18.57 -13.11 23.70
C GLU A 109 17.53 -14.20 24.02
N GLU A 110 16.36 -13.81 24.55
CA GLU A 110 15.27 -14.72 24.90
C GLU A 110 14.20 -14.82 23.80
N LEU A 111 14.32 -14.02 22.74
CA LEU A 111 13.33 -13.91 21.67
C LEU A 111 13.78 -14.66 20.42
N GLN A 112 12.92 -15.53 19.91
CA GLN A 112 13.20 -16.34 18.72
C GLN A 112 12.12 -16.20 17.67
N ALA A 113 12.51 -15.96 16.43
CA ALA A 113 11.59 -15.96 15.30
C ALA A 113 11.34 -17.42 14.86
N VAL A 114 10.10 -17.89 14.98
CA VAL A 114 9.72 -19.28 14.68
C VAL A 114 9.18 -19.41 13.26
N ALA A 115 8.43 -18.42 12.79
CA ALA A 115 7.85 -18.42 11.45
C ALA A 115 7.77 -17.00 10.88
N ASN A 116 7.94 -16.89 9.57
CA ASN A 116 7.70 -15.68 8.80
C ASN A 116 6.64 -15.99 7.73
N VAL A 117 5.63 -15.14 7.63
CA VAL A 117 4.58 -15.24 6.61
C VAL A 117 4.43 -13.87 5.95
N ASP A 118 4.61 -13.84 4.63
CA ASP A 118 4.17 -12.70 3.82
C ASP A 118 2.66 -12.83 3.57
N ILE A 119 1.89 -11.83 4.00
CA ILE A 119 0.44 -11.77 3.79
C ILE A 119 0.19 -10.90 2.55
N PRO A 120 -0.26 -11.48 1.42
CA PRO A 120 -0.33 -10.78 0.13
C PRO A 120 -1.52 -9.80 -0.01
N LYS A 121 -2.25 -9.49 1.07
CA LYS A 121 -3.56 -8.81 0.99
C LYS A 121 -3.58 -7.31 1.32
N THR A 122 -2.43 -6.67 1.49
CA THR A 122 -2.36 -5.20 1.62
C THR A 122 -1.59 -4.60 0.45
N ASN A 123 -1.94 -3.39 0.01
CA ASN A 123 -1.29 -2.69 -1.11
C ASN A 123 0.23 -2.52 -0.91
N SER A 124 0.65 -2.50 0.36
CA SER A 124 2.00 -2.47 0.87
C SER A 124 2.69 -3.84 0.94
N GLY A 125 1.92 -4.92 1.08
CA GLY A 125 2.37 -6.18 1.64
C GLY A 125 2.53 -6.09 3.16
N VAL A 126 2.09 -7.13 3.87
CA VAL A 126 2.30 -7.26 5.31
C VAL A 126 3.28 -8.39 5.57
N SER A 127 4.29 -8.15 6.38
CA SER A 127 5.17 -9.20 6.90
C SER A 127 4.75 -9.50 8.34
N ALA A 128 4.46 -10.78 8.61
CA ALA A 128 4.14 -11.27 9.94
C ALA A 128 5.26 -12.20 10.41
N VAL A 129 5.80 -11.94 11.60
CA VAL A 129 6.82 -12.77 12.24
C VAL A 129 6.28 -13.26 13.58
N ALA A 130 6.22 -14.58 13.76
CA ALA A 130 5.92 -15.18 15.05
C ALA A 130 7.20 -15.19 15.89
N VAL A 131 7.19 -14.51 17.03
CA VAL A 131 8.30 -14.42 17.97
C VAL A 131 7.92 -15.14 19.26
N THR A 132 8.67 -16.17 19.62
CA THR A 132 8.50 -16.93 20.86
C THR A 132 9.56 -16.52 21.87
N ASN A 133 9.14 -16.21 23.09
CA ASN A 133 10.02 -16.06 24.23
C ASN A 133 10.37 -17.44 24.79
N THR A 134 11.63 -17.82 24.77
CA THR A 134 12.06 -19.16 25.20
C THR A 134 12.03 -19.37 26.71
N THR A 135 12.11 -18.30 27.49
CA THR A 135 12.06 -18.37 28.96
C THR A 135 10.63 -18.58 29.45
N THR A 136 9.65 -17.90 28.83
CA THR A 136 8.24 -17.94 29.26
C THR A 136 7.37 -18.88 28.43
N GLY A 137 7.84 -19.30 27.25
CA GLY A 137 7.04 -20.06 26.28
C GLY A 137 5.96 -19.24 25.56
N LYS A 138 5.86 -17.93 25.84
CA LYS A 138 4.86 -17.06 25.22
C LYS A 138 5.24 -16.78 23.77
N THR A 139 4.28 -16.93 22.86
CA THR A 139 4.45 -16.59 21.43
C THR A 139 3.60 -15.39 21.06
N ASP A 140 4.23 -14.37 20.52
CA ASP A 140 3.59 -13.15 20.03
C ASP A 140 3.77 -13.07 18.51
N ILE A 141 2.73 -12.67 17.78
CA ILE A 141 2.80 -12.47 16.34
C ILE A 141 2.96 -10.97 16.08
N VAL A 142 4.11 -10.59 15.54
CA VAL A 142 4.41 -9.20 15.19
C VAL A 142 4.10 -9.01 13.71
N VAL A 143 3.15 -8.12 13.44
CA VAL A 143 2.71 -7.80 12.08
C VAL A 143 3.21 -6.41 11.74
N LYS A 144 3.98 -6.28 10.66
CA LYS A 144 4.47 -5.00 10.16
C LYS A 144 4.10 -4.80 8.71
N GLU A 145 3.49 -3.66 8.43
CA GLU A 145 3.22 -3.22 7.08
C GLU A 145 4.53 -2.80 6.40
N LYS A 146 4.81 -3.34 5.22
CA LYS A 146 5.97 -2.89 4.43
C LYS A 146 5.69 -1.45 3.95
N PRO A 147 6.71 -0.57 3.88
CA PRO A 147 6.48 0.78 3.38
C PRO A 147 5.97 0.72 1.93
N LEU A 148 4.87 1.43 1.65
CA LEU A 148 4.34 1.54 0.29
C LEU A 148 5.41 2.15 -0.63
N SER A 149 5.67 1.50 -1.75
CA SER A 149 6.48 2.09 -2.80
C SER A 149 5.82 3.37 -3.31
N LEU A 150 6.59 4.45 -3.52
CA LEU A 150 6.02 5.69 -4.06
C LEU A 150 5.47 5.50 -5.47
N PHE A 151 5.98 4.52 -6.22
CA PHE A 151 5.44 4.12 -7.50
C PHE A 151 5.17 2.62 -7.51
N GLY A 152 4.04 2.22 -8.07
CA GLY A 152 3.70 0.83 -8.26
C GLY A 152 2.87 0.66 -9.52
N PHE A 153 2.97 -0.52 -10.12
CA PHE A 153 2.05 -0.97 -11.17
C PHE A 153 1.21 -2.09 -10.57
N PRO A 154 0.23 -1.77 -9.70
CA PRO A 154 -0.73 -2.76 -9.28
C PRO A 154 -1.41 -3.31 -10.55
N ASN A 155 -1.74 -4.59 -10.56
CA ASN A 155 -2.52 -5.19 -11.63
C ASN A 155 -3.81 -5.73 -11.02
N ASP A 156 -4.53 -4.85 -10.32
CA ASP A 156 -5.69 -5.22 -9.55
C ASP A 156 -6.95 -5.02 -10.40
N ILE A 157 -7.55 -6.15 -10.76
CA ILE A 157 -8.81 -6.19 -11.52
C ILE A 157 -9.93 -6.55 -10.56
N ARG A 158 -10.90 -5.65 -10.43
CA ARG A 158 -12.11 -5.84 -9.62
C ARG A 158 -13.32 -5.91 -10.54
N LEU A 159 -14.03 -7.03 -10.48
CA LEU A 159 -15.31 -7.21 -11.16
C LEU A 159 -16.43 -7.09 -10.14
N MET A 160 -17.42 -6.25 -10.42
CA MET A 160 -18.59 -6.03 -9.58
C MET A 160 -19.85 -6.34 -10.39
N VAL A 161 -20.72 -7.15 -9.81
CA VAL A 161 -22.06 -7.39 -10.36
C VAL A 161 -23.05 -6.78 -9.39
N ARG A 162 -23.85 -5.83 -9.86
CA ARG A 162 -24.94 -5.22 -9.07
C ARG A 162 -26.26 -5.63 -9.68
N TYR A 163 -27.18 -6.08 -8.83
CA TYR A 163 -28.52 -6.48 -9.24
C TYR A 163 -29.53 -5.82 -8.31
N GLY A 164 -30.55 -5.17 -8.87
CA GLY A 164 -31.53 -4.42 -8.10
C GLY A 164 -32.89 -4.35 -8.78
N LEU A 165 -33.92 -4.10 -7.97
CA LEU A 165 -35.27 -3.83 -8.47
C LEU A 165 -35.47 -2.32 -8.57
N SER A 166 -35.84 -1.84 -9.76
CA SER A 166 -36.19 -0.44 -9.98
C SER A 166 -37.69 -0.31 -10.21
N SER A 167 -38.31 0.63 -9.50
CA SER A 167 -39.76 0.90 -9.57
C SER A 167 -40.25 1.34 -10.95
N LYS A 168 -39.35 1.68 -11.89
CA LYS A 168 -39.69 2.18 -13.23
C LYS A 168 -39.53 1.16 -14.35
N CYS A 169 -38.60 0.20 -14.25
CA CYS A 169 -38.27 -0.72 -15.36
C CYS A 169 -38.08 -2.19 -14.94
N GLY A 170 -38.45 -2.57 -13.72
CA GLY A 170 -38.28 -3.95 -13.24
C GLY A 170 -36.86 -4.25 -12.76
N GLN A 171 -36.35 -5.44 -13.06
CA GLN A 171 -35.00 -5.89 -12.65
C GLN A 171 -33.92 -5.16 -13.46
N LYS A 172 -32.96 -4.54 -12.78
CA LYS A 172 -31.77 -3.92 -13.38
C LYS A 172 -30.53 -4.69 -12.97
N GLY A 173 -29.67 -4.98 -13.95
CA GLY A 173 -28.36 -5.56 -13.74
C GLY A 173 -27.27 -4.62 -14.24
N ASN A 174 -26.22 -4.41 -13.46
CA ASN A 174 -25.02 -3.71 -13.88
C ASN A 174 -23.81 -4.62 -13.68
N LEU A 175 -22.97 -4.68 -14.70
CA LEU A 175 -21.66 -5.31 -14.64
C LEU A 175 -20.61 -4.20 -14.74
N SER A 176 -19.83 -4.02 -13.69
CA SER A 176 -18.72 -3.08 -13.71
C SER A 176 -17.38 -3.75 -13.47
N GLY A 177 -16.36 -3.21 -14.13
CA GLY A 177 -14.97 -3.61 -14.01
C GLY A 177 -14.13 -2.40 -13.64
N GLN A 178 -13.25 -2.55 -12.66
CA GLN A 178 -12.22 -1.59 -12.34
C GLN A 178 -10.85 -2.26 -12.51
N TRP A 179 -9.96 -1.60 -13.24
CA TRP A 179 -8.58 -2.02 -13.39
C TRP A 179 -7.66 -0.90 -12.92
N ASP A 180 -7.06 -1.09 -11.75
CA ASP A 180 -6.05 -0.18 -11.22
C ASP A 180 -4.70 -0.64 -11.77
N PHE A 181 -4.07 0.18 -12.62
CA PHE A 181 -2.86 -0.18 -13.35
C PHE A 181 -1.62 0.64 -12.93
N PHE A 182 -1.82 1.73 -12.18
CA PHE A 182 -0.73 2.59 -11.74
C PHE A 182 -0.99 3.20 -10.37
N ARG A 183 0.05 3.35 -9.55
CA ARG A 183 -0.01 3.91 -8.21
C ARG A 183 1.09 4.93 -7.99
N ILE A 184 0.75 6.05 -7.37
CA ILE A 184 1.66 7.07 -6.85
C ILE A 184 1.42 7.24 -5.34
N GLY A 185 2.20 6.52 -4.53
CA GLY A 185 2.06 6.51 -3.07
C GLY A 185 0.70 5.93 -2.65
N LYS A 186 -0.20 6.80 -2.20
CA LYS A 186 -1.59 6.48 -1.81
C LYS A 186 -2.62 6.71 -2.91
N LEU A 187 -2.21 7.32 -4.02
CA LEU A 187 -3.08 7.57 -5.16
C LEU A 187 -3.01 6.38 -6.11
N ASN A 188 -4.16 5.79 -6.45
CA ASN A 188 -4.26 4.78 -7.49
C ASN A 188 -4.96 5.38 -8.71
N ILE A 189 -4.43 5.06 -9.88
CA ILE A 189 -4.93 5.47 -11.19
C ILE A 189 -5.36 4.20 -11.90
N GLY A 190 -6.61 4.19 -12.35
CA GLY A 190 -7.23 3.04 -12.97
C GLY A 190 -8.22 3.42 -14.06
N ALA A 191 -8.70 2.40 -14.75
CA ALA A 191 -9.82 2.50 -15.67
C ALA A 191 -11.04 1.83 -15.02
N TYR A 192 -12.18 2.50 -15.11
CA TYR A 192 -13.48 1.98 -14.70
C TYR A 192 -14.36 1.85 -15.93
N ALA A 193 -15.03 0.70 -16.07
CA ALA A 193 -16.02 0.45 -17.09
C ALA A 193 -17.29 -0.08 -16.43
N ASP A 194 -18.45 0.42 -16.83
CA ASP A 194 -19.76 -0.04 -16.38
C ASP A 194 -20.65 -0.29 -17.59
N VAL A 195 -21.30 -1.44 -17.59
CA VAL A 195 -22.31 -1.84 -18.57
C VAL A 195 -23.59 -2.12 -17.80
N SER A 196 -24.60 -1.29 -18.04
CA SER A 196 -25.93 -1.52 -17.50
C SER A 196 -26.80 -2.31 -18.49
N THR A 197 -27.88 -2.90 -17.99
CA THR A 197 -28.99 -3.39 -18.84
C THR A 197 -29.69 -2.25 -19.61
N GLU A 198 -29.48 -1.01 -19.21
CA GLU A 198 -29.83 0.17 -20.00
C GLU A 198 -28.77 0.41 -21.09
N PRO A 199 -29.10 1.00 -22.25
CA PRO A 199 -28.17 1.22 -23.36
C PRO A 199 -27.15 2.34 -23.06
N GLU A 200 -26.53 2.28 -21.89
CA GLU A 200 -25.53 3.19 -21.38
C GLU A 200 -24.29 2.38 -20.99
N ALA A 201 -23.21 2.61 -21.73
CA ALA A 201 -21.88 2.13 -21.40
C ALA A 201 -21.03 3.33 -20.99
N THR A 202 -20.42 3.26 -19.82
CA THR A 202 -19.55 4.33 -19.32
C THR A 202 -18.14 3.79 -19.15
N ALA A 203 -17.16 4.50 -19.72
CA ALA A 203 -15.74 4.27 -19.47
C ALA A 203 -15.12 5.55 -18.90
N THR A 204 -14.50 5.46 -17.73
CA THR A 204 -13.91 6.60 -17.03
C THR A 204 -12.51 6.25 -16.53
N VAL A 205 -11.63 7.25 -16.53
CA VAL A 205 -10.38 7.17 -15.77
C VAL A 205 -10.71 7.48 -14.32
N ALA A 206 -10.40 6.56 -13.43
CA ALA A 206 -10.62 6.68 -12.00
C ALA A 206 -9.32 7.06 -11.29
N ILE A 207 -9.41 8.03 -10.38
CA ILE A 207 -8.35 8.36 -9.43
C ILE A 207 -8.92 8.06 -8.05
N SER A 208 -8.34 7.10 -7.34
CA SER A 208 -8.72 6.79 -5.95
C SER A 208 -7.57 7.12 -4.99
N TYR A 209 -7.92 7.36 -3.74
CA TYR A 209 -6.96 7.67 -2.67
C TYR A 209 -7.22 6.75 -1.47
N ASP A 210 -6.19 6.02 -1.06
CA ASP A 210 -6.24 5.14 0.10
C ASP A 210 -5.87 5.94 1.37
N PHE A 211 -6.79 6.03 2.34
CA PHE A 211 -6.61 6.85 3.54
C PHE A 211 -5.66 6.25 4.57
#